data_AF-A0A8J3I1P0-F1
#
_entry.id   AF-A0A8J3I1P0-F1
#
_cell.length_a   1.000
_cell.length_b   1.000
_cell.length_c   1.000
_cell.angle_alpha   90.00
_cell.angle_beta   90.00
_cell.angle_gamma   90.00
#
_symmetry.space_group_name_H-M   'P 1'
#
loop_
_entity.id
_entity.type
_entity.pdbx_description
1 polymer ?
#
loop_
_entity_poly.entity_id
_entity_poly.type
_entity_poly.pdbx_seq_one_letter_code
_entity_poly.pdbx_strand_id
1 'polypeptide(L)'
;MMKQSTITIDAWKIHETTLNLDVLAQTESVFALSNGHIGLRGNLDEGEPCGLPGTYLNSFYELRPLPYPEGAYGYPESGQTIINVTNGKIIRLLVDDAPFDIRYGRLQSHERELDLREGVLRRSVTWTSPTERTIKVSSIRLVSFTQRAIAAISYEVEPLDAPVRIVVQSELVANEALPDVGNDPRVGTTSLAPLESEEHEVQNLRGLLIHHTQASRLRIGAAMDHLVEGPEGMTMEAESTPNIARVSFNVWLRPGERLRIIKFLAYGWSSQRSRSAIHDQLIAALTAARSMGWEGLLREQRDFVQMFWKHAGIEMEGDAELQQAVRFAQFHALQACRRGEQRPIPAKGLTGPGYDGHTFWDTEIFVLPVLTLLFPHVAAEALRWRHSTLPLARDRALQLGLRGAAFPWRTIHGEECSSYWPAGTAAFHINADIAYAVTFYIACTDDHVFEQEVGLELLVETARLWHSLGFLDTHGKFLINGVTGPDEYSALVNNNVYTNLLAQQNLRAAAEASRRHPQVARSLGVDTDEITSWNEAAEKMIIPYDQELQVTPRMTPLPPMNDGTLRTLHQISIPCSCTFRILISIVSR
;
A
#
# COMPACT_ATOMS: atom_id res chain seq x y z
N MET A 1 2.97 4.94 -22.78
CA MET A 1 2.21 6.14 -23.19
C MET A 1 0.93 5.63 -23.84
N MET A 2 -0.20 5.64 -23.11
CA MET A 2 -1.48 5.10 -23.56
C MET A 2 -1.98 5.94 -24.75
N LYS A 3 -1.85 5.41 -25.97
CA LYS A 3 -2.53 5.99 -27.14
C LYS A 3 -3.98 5.50 -27.09
N GLN A 4 -4.90 6.47 -26.99
CA GLN A 4 -6.36 6.33 -26.77
C GLN A 4 -6.74 5.83 -25.37
N SER A 5 -6.94 6.76 -24.42
CA SER A 5 -7.56 6.40 -23.15
C SER A 5 -9.03 6.07 -23.39
N THR A 6 -9.43 4.84 -23.07
CA THR A 6 -10.83 4.44 -22.88
C THR A 6 -11.49 5.16 -21.70
N ILE A 7 -10.72 5.96 -20.97
CA ILE A 7 -11.12 6.76 -19.82
C ILE A 7 -11.53 8.16 -20.27
N THR A 8 -12.73 8.60 -19.90
CA THR A 8 -13.25 9.94 -20.17
C THR A 8 -12.78 10.96 -19.13
N ILE A 9 -12.68 12.23 -19.53
CA ILE A 9 -12.38 13.34 -18.63
C ILE A 9 -13.66 13.72 -17.86
N ASP A 10 -13.67 13.46 -16.56
CA ASP A 10 -14.71 13.89 -15.62
C ASP A 10 -14.03 14.29 -14.31
N ALA A 11 -14.38 15.46 -13.79
CA ALA A 11 -13.71 16.04 -12.63
C ALA A 11 -13.84 15.20 -11.34
N TRP A 12 -14.74 14.22 -11.29
CA TRP A 12 -15.03 13.43 -10.09
C TRP A 12 -15.07 11.94 -10.32
N LYS A 13 -14.83 11.49 -11.56
CA LYS A 13 -15.00 10.09 -11.94
C LYS A 13 -13.84 9.66 -12.80
N ILE A 14 -13.33 8.46 -12.56
CA ILE A 14 -12.55 7.73 -13.57
C ILE A 14 -13.55 6.81 -14.26
N HIS A 15 -13.87 7.10 -15.52
CA HIS A 15 -14.94 6.41 -16.21
C HIS A 15 -14.40 5.77 -17.50
N GLU A 16 -14.39 4.44 -17.54
CA GLU A 16 -14.04 3.64 -18.69
C GLU A 16 -15.32 3.22 -19.44
N THR A 17 -15.48 3.66 -20.68
CA THR A 17 -16.68 3.40 -21.50
C THR A 17 -16.61 2.12 -22.33
N THR A 18 -15.41 1.53 -22.44
CA THR A 18 -15.16 0.31 -23.19
C THR A 18 -14.03 -0.48 -22.54
N LEU A 19 -14.25 -1.77 -22.33
CA LEU A 19 -13.25 -2.69 -21.79
C LEU A 19 -12.14 -2.97 -22.81
N ASN A 20 -10.88 -2.78 -22.41
CA ASN A 20 -9.72 -3.18 -23.19
C ASN A 20 -8.96 -4.31 -22.49
N LEU A 21 -8.95 -5.50 -23.11
CA LEU A 21 -8.35 -6.71 -22.55
C LEU A 21 -6.81 -6.65 -22.48
N ASP A 22 -6.17 -5.86 -23.34
CA ASP A 22 -4.71 -5.76 -23.41
C ASP A 22 -4.11 -4.97 -22.24
N VAL A 23 -4.95 -4.27 -21.47
CA VAL A 23 -4.53 -3.41 -20.36
C VAL A 23 -5.25 -3.71 -19.04
N LEU A 24 -5.75 -4.94 -18.86
CA LEU A 24 -6.47 -5.33 -17.64
C LEU A 24 -5.64 -5.08 -16.38
N ALA A 25 -4.38 -5.49 -16.34
CA ALA A 25 -3.53 -5.33 -15.15
C ALA A 25 -3.34 -3.85 -14.74
N GLN A 26 -3.29 -2.94 -15.73
CA GLN A 26 -3.18 -1.50 -15.50
C GLN A 26 -4.50 -0.95 -14.98
N THR A 27 -5.61 -1.23 -15.67
CA THR A 27 -6.94 -0.72 -15.28
C THR A 27 -7.39 -1.24 -13.92
N GLU A 28 -7.11 -2.51 -13.60
CA GLU A 28 -7.33 -3.08 -12.27
C GLU A 28 -6.59 -2.34 -11.15
N SER A 29 -5.42 -1.74 -11.44
CA SER A 29 -4.70 -0.90 -10.48
C SER A 29 -5.39 0.46 -10.32
N VAL A 30 -5.82 1.07 -11.44
CA VAL A 30 -6.48 2.38 -11.47
C VAL A 30 -7.83 2.34 -10.73
N PHE A 31 -8.61 1.29 -10.94
CA PHE A 31 -9.94 1.06 -10.34
C PHE A 31 -9.88 0.34 -8.98
N ALA A 32 -8.70 0.22 -8.36
CA ALA A 32 -8.56 -0.42 -7.06
C ALA A 32 -9.26 0.38 -5.94
N LEU A 33 -9.89 -0.35 -5.01
CA LEU A 33 -10.50 0.19 -3.82
C LEU A 33 -9.72 -0.24 -2.58
N SER A 34 -9.48 0.69 -1.66
CA SER A 34 -8.80 0.39 -0.40
C SER A 34 -9.21 1.36 0.70
N ASN A 35 -9.08 0.93 1.95
CA ASN A 35 -9.20 1.80 3.12
C ASN A 35 -7.90 1.89 3.92
N GLY A 36 -6.79 1.29 3.47
CA GLY A 36 -5.51 1.24 4.19
C GLY A 36 -5.36 0.02 5.10
N HIS A 37 -6.45 -0.72 5.33
CA HIS A 37 -6.45 -2.05 5.95
C HIS A 37 -6.68 -3.15 4.91
N ILE A 38 -7.69 -2.98 4.05
CA ILE A 38 -8.08 -3.88 2.96
C ILE A 38 -7.75 -3.19 1.63
N GLY A 39 -7.18 -3.93 0.69
CA GLY A 39 -7.05 -3.51 -0.71
C GLY A 39 -7.64 -4.54 -1.65
N LEU A 40 -8.51 -4.07 -2.54
CA LEU A 40 -9.18 -4.84 -3.57
C LEU A 40 -8.79 -4.25 -4.92
N ARG A 41 -8.05 -4.99 -5.74
CA ARG A 41 -7.83 -4.60 -7.14
C ARG A 41 -9.17 -4.50 -7.86
N GLY A 42 -9.24 -3.63 -8.87
CA GLY A 42 -10.40 -3.40 -9.74
C GLY A 42 -10.70 -4.55 -10.70
N ASN A 43 -10.45 -5.80 -10.28
CA ASN A 43 -10.80 -7.00 -11.03
C ASN A 43 -12.31 -7.08 -11.24
N LEU A 44 -12.70 -7.68 -12.36
CA LEU A 44 -14.09 -8.00 -12.69
C LEU A 44 -14.67 -8.97 -11.64
N ASP A 45 -15.98 -8.90 -11.41
CA ASP A 45 -16.65 -9.67 -10.36
C ASP A 45 -16.62 -11.18 -10.65
N GLU A 46 -16.69 -11.58 -11.92
CA GLU A 46 -16.65 -12.95 -12.40
C GLU A 46 -15.30 -13.67 -12.21
N GLY A 47 -14.25 -12.93 -11.85
CA GLY A 47 -12.90 -13.46 -11.59
C GLY A 47 -12.05 -13.65 -12.85
N GLU A 48 -12.65 -14.04 -13.97
CA GLU A 48 -11.98 -14.17 -15.26
C GLU A 48 -12.72 -13.45 -16.39
N PRO A 49 -11.99 -12.84 -17.34
CA PRO A 49 -10.54 -12.67 -17.35
C PRO A 49 -10.06 -11.66 -16.30
N CYS A 50 -8.84 -11.85 -15.81
CA CYS A 50 -8.13 -10.88 -15.00
C CYS A 50 -6.68 -10.73 -15.48
N GLY A 51 -6.11 -9.54 -15.31
CA GLY A 51 -4.71 -9.28 -15.59
C GLY A 51 -3.82 -9.73 -14.43
N LEU A 52 -4.17 -9.29 -13.22
CA LEU A 52 -3.57 -9.73 -11.97
C LEU A 52 -4.64 -9.71 -10.87
N PRO A 53 -5.09 -10.86 -10.35
CA PRO A 53 -5.99 -10.86 -9.22
C PRO A 53 -5.27 -10.31 -7.98
N GLY A 54 -5.97 -9.53 -7.16
CA GLY A 54 -5.38 -9.02 -5.93
C GLY A 54 -6.40 -8.66 -4.85
N THR A 55 -6.17 -9.25 -3.70
CA THR A 55 -6.78 -8.95 -2.41
C THR A 55 -5.65 -8.90 -1.40
N TYR A 56 -5.45 -7.77 -0.74
CA TYR A 56 -4.30 -7.56 0.14
C TYR A 56 -4.77 -7.00 1.48
N LEU A 57 -4.15 -7.45 2.57
CA LEU A 57 -4.30 -6.79 3.88
C LEU A 57 -2.99 -6.14 4.30
N ASN A 58 -3.07 -4.92 4.83
CA ASN A 58 -1.88 -4.19 5.26
C ASN A 58 -1.11 -4.97 6.33
N SER A 59 0.19 -5.10 6.11
CA SER A 59 1.15 -5.82 6.96
C SER A 59 0.90 -7.33 7.12
N PHE A 60 0.09 -7.93 6.25
CA PHE A 60 0.00 -9.38 6.13
C PHE A 60 0.94 -9.88 5.03
N TYR A 61 2.01 -10.55 5.42
CA TYR A 61 3.12 -10.92 4.53
C TYR A 61 3.60 -12.35 4.78
N GLU A 62 4.35 -12.90 3.85
CA GLU A 62 5.11 -14.14 3.99
C GLU A 62 6.61 -13.85 4.03
N LEU A 63 7.37 -14.68 4.75
CA LEU A 63 8.83 -14.62 4.74
C LEU A 63 9.38 -15.44 3.56
N ARG A 64 10.37 -14.87 2.87
CA ARG A 64 11.13 -15.57 1.83
C ARG A 64 12.62 -15.53 2.12
N PRO A 65 13.38 -16.61 1.86
CA PRO A 65 14.83 -16.56 1.97
C PRO A 65 15.42 -15.58 0.96
N LEU A 66 16.51 -14.91 1.33
CA LEU A 66 17.32 -14.11 0.41
C LEU A 66 18.65 -14.84 0.15
N PRO A 67 18.75 -15.68 -0.89
CA PRO A 67 19.98 -16.39 -1.19
C PRO A 67 21.02 -15.42 -1.77
N TYR A 68 22.16 -15.29 -1.09
CA TYR A 68 23.30 -14.55 -1.59
C TYR A 68 24.32 -15.53 -2.20
N PRO A 69 24.83 -15.29 -3.41
CA PRO A 69 25.98 -16.02 -3.94
C PRO A 69 27.21 -15.87 -3.03
N GLU A 70 27.38 -14.68 -2.46
CA GLU A 70 28.41 -14.34 -1.47
C GLU A 70 27.74 -13.58 -0.32
N GLY A 71 27.64 -14.21 0.85
CA GLY A 71 27.09 -13.57 2.04
C GLY A 71 28.10 -12.63 2.70
N ALA A 72 27.59 -11.54 3.30
CA ALA A 72 28.36 -10.66 4.16
C ALA A 72 27.63 -10.44 5.49
N TYR A 73 28.39 -10.12 6.54
CA TYR A 73 27.82 -9.78 7.83
C TYR A 73 26.92 -8.55 7.71
N GLY A 74 25.72 -8.61 8.29
CA GLY A 74 24.73 -7.54 8.20
C GLY A 74 23.84 -7.58 6.95
N TYR A 75 23.95 -8.59 6.08
CA TYR A 75 22.95 -8.80 5.03
C TYR A 75 21.68 -9.41 5.63
N PRO A 76 20.48 -8.96 5.22
CA PRO A 76 19.25 -9.56 5.71
C PRO A 76 19.10 -10.98 5.17
N GLU A 77 18.87 -11.94 6.06
CA GLU A 77 18.75 -13.37 5.71
C GLU A 77 17.39 -13.73 5.11
N SER A 78 16.37 -12.92 5.39
CA SER A 78 15.01 -13.09 4.87
C SER A 78 14.44 -11.77 4.36
N GLY A 79 13.61 -11.88 3.33
CA GLY A 79 12.78 -10.80 2.82
C GLY A 79 11.33 -11.03 3.22
N GLN A 80 10.55 -9.97 3.18
CA GLN A 80 9.11 -10.02 3.42
C GLN A 80 8.39 -9.84 2.07
N THR A 81 7.23 -10.45 1.87
CA THR A 81 6.41 -10.17 0.68
C THR A 81 4.94 -10.16 1.03
N ILE A 82 4.23 -9.10 0.63
CA ILE A 82 2.78 -9.06 0.74
C ILE A 82 2.19 -10.16 -0.13
N ILE A 83 1.26 -10.92 0.44
CA ILE A 83 0.64 -12.05 -0.26
C ILE A 83 -0.78 -11.73 -0.69
N ASN A 84 -1.18 -12.30 -1.83
CA ASN A 84 -2.57 -12.28 -2.25
C ASN A 84 -3.39 -13.16 -1.28
N VAL A 85 -4.26 -12.53 -0.49
CA VAL A 85 -5.11 -13.23 0.48
C VAL A 85 -6.39 -13.75 -0.19
N THR A 86 -7.23 -14.43 0.59
CA THR A 86 -8.53 -14.95 0.16
C THR A 86 -9.36 -13.92 -0.61
N ASN A 87 -9.61 -14.19 -1.89
CA ASN A 87 -10.37 -13.33 -2.76
C ASN A 87 -11.87 -13.49 -2.52
N GLY A 88 -12.47 -12.46 -1.93
CA GLY A 88 -13.91 -12.40 -1.66
C GLY A 88 -14.70 -11.65 -2.72
N LYS A 89 -14.05 -11.13 -3.76
CA LYS A 89 -14.71 -10.33 -4.80
C LYS A 89 -15.55 -11.19 -5.76
N ILE A 90 -15.25 -12.49 -5.81
CA ILE A 90 -15.75 -13.41 -6.82
C ILE A 90 -17.27 -13.63 -6.72
N ILE A 91 -17.95 -13.36 -7.83
CA ILE A 91 -19.36 -13.63 -8.09
C ILE A 91 -19.45 -14.17 -9.53
N ARG A 92 -19.56 -15.49 -9.69
CA ARG A 92 -19.71 -16.13 -11.01
C ARG A 92 -21.17 -16.24 -11.39
N LEU A 93 -21.48 -16.03 -12.65
CA LEU A 93 -22.84 -16.06 -13.18
C LEU A 93 -22.92 -17.07 -14.32
N LEU A 94 -23.95 -17.93 -14.29
CA LEU A 94 -24.36 -18.77 -15.41
C LEU A 94 -25.74 -18.33 -15.86
N VAL A 95 -25.90 -18.22 -17.18
CA VAL A 95 -27.13 -17.87 -17.89
C VAL A 95 -27.56 -19.08 -18.70
N ASP A 96 -28.63 -19.73 -18.27
CA ASP A 96 -28.97 -21.11 -18.64
C ASP A 96 -27.80 -22.08 -18.38
N ASP A 97 -27.08 -22.48 -19.42
CA ASP A 97 -25.90 -23.35 -19.40
C ASP A 97 -24.60 -22.62 -19.79
N ALA A 98 -24.66 -21.31 -20.09
CA ALA A 98 -23.52 -20.52 -20.51
C ALA A 98 -22.93 -19.69 -19.35
N PRO A 99 -21.63 -19.82 -19.04
CA PRO A 99 -20.98 -18.93 -18.08
C PRO A 99 -20.88 -17.51 -18.65
N PHE A 100 -21.17 -16.52 -17.81
CA PHE A 100 -20.88 -15.13 -18.09
C PHE A 100 -19.37 -14.91 -18.05
N ASP A 101 -18.80 -14.69 -19.22
CA ASP A 101 -17.39 -14.35 -19.42
C ASP A 101 -17.36 -13.32 -20.55
N ILE A 102 -16.78 -12.15 -20.29
CA ILE A 102 -16.79 -11.03 -21.25
C ILE A 102 -16.01 -11.32 -22.54
N ARG A 103 -15.22 -12.40 -22.61
CA ARG A 103 -14.51 -12.87 -23.81
C ARG A 103 -15.39 -13.73 -24.71
N TYR A 104 -16.39 -14.41 -24.14
CA TYR A 104 -17.25 -15.35 -24.86
C TYR A 104 -18.69 -14.82 -24.93
N GLY A 105 -19.38 -15.03 -26.05
CA GLY A 105 -20.67 -14.37 -26.31
C GLY A 105 -20.49 -12.97 -26.92
N ARG A 106 -21.54 -12.14 -26.87
CA ARG A 106 -21.54 -10.79 -27.45
C ARG A 106 -21.69 -9.73 -26.36
N LEU A 107 -20.58 -9.06 -26.05
CA LEU A 107 -20.55 -7.88 -25.18
C LEU A 107 -21.17 -6.68 -25.92
N GLN A 108 -22.36 -6.25 -25.52
CA GLN A 108 -23.06 -5.12 -26.14
C GLN A 108 -22.58 -3.78 -25.59
N SER A 109 -22.39 -3.71 -24.27
CA SER A 109 -21.84 -2.54 -23.57
C SER A 109 -21.14 -2.98 -22.29
N HIS A 110 -20.11 -2.25 -21.89
CA HIS A 110 -19.41 -2.44 -20.62
C HIS A 110 -18.81 -1.11 -20.17
N GLU A 111 -19.28 -0.64 -19.02
CA GLU A 111 -18.84 0.62 -18.41
C GLU A 111 -18.34 0.34 -16.99
N ARG A 112 -17.24 1.01 -16.60
CA ARG A 112 -16.72 1.04 -15.22
C ARG A 112 -16.51 2.47 -14.78
N GLU A 113 -16.95 2.79 -13.56
CA GLU A 113 -16.82 4.12 -13.00
C GLU A 113 -16.30 4.04 -11.56
N LEU A 114 -15.12 4.62 -11.30
CA LEU A 114 -14.68 4.95 -9.95
C LEU A 114 -15.22 6.33 -9.60
N ASP A 115 -16.24 6.39 -8.76
CA ASP A 115 -16.82 7.65 -8.29
C ASP A 115 -16.05 8.14 -7.06
N LEU A 116 -15.30 9.24 -7.23
CA LEU A 116 -14.46 9.80 -6.18
C LEU A 116 -15.28 10.55 -5.11
N ARG A 117 -16.52 10.97 -5.42
CA ARG A 117 -17.43 11.65 -4.45
C ARG A 117 -18.12 10.69 -3.52
N GLU A 118 -18.39 9.48 -4.02
CA GLU A 118 -19.05 8.44 -3.23
C GLU A 118 -18.08 7.39 -2.69
N GLY A 119 -16.86 7.29 -3.25
CA GLY A 119 -15.86 6.30 -2.86
C GLY A 119 -16.27 4.88 -3.21
N VAL A 120 -16.86 4.69 -4.40
CA VAL A 120 -17.38 3.39 -4.87
C VAL A 120 -16.93 3.10 -6.30
N LEU A 121 -16.80 1.82 -6.62
CA LEU A 121 -16.61 1.34 -8.00
C LEU A 121 -17.95 0.82 -8.53
N ARG A 122 -18.39 1.35 -9.66
CA ARG A 122 -19.62 0.96 -10.36
C ARG A 122 -19.26 0.24 -11.65
N ARG A 123 -20.07 -0.73 -12.03
CA ARG A 123 -19.97 -1.40 -13.32
C ARG A 123 -21.37 -1.68 -13.87
N SER A 124 -21.54 -1.49 -15.17
CA SER A 124 -22.73 -1.95 -15.89
C SER A 124 -22.33 -2.67 -17.16
N VAL A 125 -22.97 -3.80 -17.42
CA VAL A 125 -22.68 -4.65 -18.58
C VAL A 125 -23.99 -5.12 -19.19
N THR A 126 -24.10 -5.02 -20.51
CA THR A 126 -25.12 -5.74 -21.28
C THR A 126 -24.42 -6.79 -22.14
N TRP A 127 -24.82 -8.04 -21.96
CA TRP A 127 -24.16 -9.18 -22.58
C TRP A 127 -25.20 -10.17 -23.10
N THR A 128 -24.99 -10.62 -24.34
CA THR A 128 -25.76 -11.73 -24.93
C THR A 128 -24.92 -13.00 -24.83
N SER A 129 -25.48 -14.03 -24.20
CA SER A 129 -24.86 -15.35 -24.08
C SER A 129 -24.68 -16.03 -25.46
N PRO A 130 -23.79 -17.03 -25.58
CA PRO A 130 -23.73 -17.90 -26.76
C PRO A 130 -25.06 -18.62 -27.08
N THR A 131 -25.97 -18.73 -26.10
CA THR A 131 -27.33 -19.26 -26.26
C THR A 131 -28.36 -18.19 -26.63
N GLU A 132 -27.91 -17.01 -27.07
CA GLU A 132 -28.73 -15.88 -27.51
C GLU A 132 -29.70 -15.36 -26.42
N ARG A 133 -29.26 -15.37 -25.15
CA ARG A 133 -29.96 -14.74 -24.02
C ARG A 133 -29.27 -13.46 -23.62
N THR A 134 -30.01 -12.35 -23.57
CA THR A 134 -29.46 -11.05 -23.22
C THR A 134 -29.79 -10.71 -21.77
N ILE A 135 -28.74 -10.43 -21.00
CA ILE A 135 -28.86 -9.98 -19.62
C ILE A 135 -28.17 -8.63 -19.44
N LYS A 136 -28.58 -7.91 -18.40
CA LYS A 136 -27.83 -6.79 -17.84
C LYS A 136 -27.30 -7.19 -16.47
N VAL A 137 -26.02 -6.93 -16.25
CA VAL A 137 -25.36 -7.03 -14.95
C VAL A 137 -25.02 -5.62 -14.48
N SER A 138 -25.33 -5.30 -13.24
CA SER A 138 -24.89 -4.05 -12.60
C SER A 138 -24.26 -4.36 -11.25
N SER A 139 -23.07 -3.82 -10.98
CA SER A 139 -22.42 -4.00 -9.68
C SER A 139 -21.91 -2.68 -9.10
N ILE A 140 -21.97 -2.58 -7.77
CA ILE A 140 -21.39 -1.48 -7.00
C ILE A 140 -20.58 -2.10 -5.88
N ARG A 141 -19.30 -1.74 -5.79
CA ARG A 141 -18.37 -2.22 -4.76
C ARG A 141 -17.87 -1.04 -3.93
N LEU A 142 -17.72 -1.27 -2.62
CA LEU A 142 -17.04 -0.35 -1.70
C LEU A 142 -16.12 -1.11 -0.75
N VAL A 143 -15.03 -0.45 -0.33
CA VAL A 143 -14.22 -0.82 0.84
C VAL A 143 -14.44 0.28 1.86
N SER A 144 -14.98 -0.07 3.03
CA SER A 144 -15.53 0.93 3.94
C SER A 144 -14.42 1.78 4.59
N PHE A 145 -14.54 3.11 4.50
CA PHE A 145 -13.69 4.01 5.27
C PHE A 145 -14.11 4.14 6.75
N THR A 146 -15.34 3.75 7.09
CA THR A 146 -15.91 3.85 8.45
C THR A 146 -15.78 2.55 9.24
N GLN A 147 -15.77 1.41 8.57
CA GLN A 147 -15.64 0.08 9.16
C GLN A 147 -14.40 -0.63 8.62
N ARG A 148 -13.35 -0.64 9.42
CA ARG A 148 -12.01 -1.14 9.05
C ARG A 148 -12.01 -2.48 8.33
N ALA A 149 -12.77 -3.45 8.85
CA ALA A 149 -12.76 -4.83 8.39
C ALA A 149 -13.73 -5.11 7.23
N ILE A 150 -14.52 -4.13 6.77
CA ILE A 150 -15.68 -4.38 5.89
C ILE A 150 -15.46 -3.88 4.47
N ALA A 151 -15.81 -4.74 3.51
CA ALA A 151 -16.11 -4.38 2.13
C ALA A 151 -17.50 -4.93 1.75
N ALA A 152 -18.12 -4.37 0.72
CA ALA A 152 -19.42 -4.84 0.27
C ALA A 152 -19.58 -4.71 -1.25
N ILE A 153 -20.39 -5.60 -1.83
CA ILE A 153 -20.75 -5.63 -3.25
C ILE A 153 -22.28 -5.74 -3.35
N SER A 154 -22.92 -4.79 -4.03
CA SER A 154 -24.29 -4.94 -4.54
C SER A 154 -24.19 -5.44 -5.97
N TYR A 155 -24.68 -6.65 -6.25
CA TYR A 155 -24.66 -7.27 -7.57
C TYR A 155 -26.09 -7.55 -8.04
N GLU A 156 -26.45 -7.05 -9.22
CA GLU A 156 -27.77 -7.20 -9.81
C GLU A 156 -27.66 -7.85 -11.20
N VAL A 157 -28.57 -8.79 -11.48
CA VAL A 157 -28.75 -9.40 -12.80
C VAL A 157 -30.22 -9.40 -13.19
N GLU A 158 -30.50 -8.97 -14.42
CA GLU A 158 -31.84 -8.91 -15.02
C GLU A 158 -31.79 -9.42 -16.48
N PRO A 159 -32.73 -10.28 -16.90
CA PRO A 159 -32.91 -10.61 -18.31
C PRO A 159 -33.62 -9.49 -19.06
N LEU A 160 -33.21 -9.26 -20.31
CA LEU A 160 -33.76 -8.19 -21.14
C LEU A 160 -34.73 -8.68 -22.22
N ASP A 161 -34.60 -9.93 -22.67
CA ASP A 161 -35.33 -10.44 -23.84
C ASP A 161 -36.32 -11.56 -23.51
N ALA A 162 -35.90 -12.58 -22.77
CA ALA A 162 -36.69 -13.78 -22.48
C ALA A 162 -36.48 -14.30 -21.06
N PRO A 163 -37.40 -15.13 -20.54
CA PRO A 163 -37.18 -15.83 -19.29
C PRO A 163 -35.93 -16.71 -19.36
N VAL A 164 -35.12 -16.66 -18.31
CA VAL A 164 -33.82 -17.34 -18.26
C VAL A 164 -33.57 -17.94 -16.89
N ARG A 165 -32.86 -19.07 -16.86
CA ARG A 165 -32.37 -19.62 -15.60
C ARG A 165 -31.06 -18.94 -15.25
N ILE A 166 -30.98 -18.39 -14.05
CA ILE A 166 -29.79 -17.74 -13.52
C ILE A 166 -29.23 -18.60 -12.38
N VAL A 167 -27.92 -18.88 -12.45
CA VAL A 167 -27.17 -19.41 -11.31
C VAL A 167 -26.05 -18.45 -10.96
N VAL A 168 -26.08 -17.88 -9.76
CA VAL A 168 -25.02 -17.01 -9.23
C VAL A 168 -24.25 -17.76 -8.15
N GLN A 169 -22.94 -17.82 -8.25
CA GLN A 169 -22.04 -18.39 -7.24
C GLN A 169 -21.18 -17.28 -6.63
N SER A 170 -21.48 -16.93 -5.38
CA SER A 170 -20.69 -15.99 -4.59
C SER A 170 -19.64 -16.76 -3.80
N GLU A 171 -18.36 -16.38 -3.92
CA GLU A 171 -17.26 -17.17 -3.37
C GLU A 171 -16.24 -16.40 -2.53
N LEU A 172 -15.64 -17.11 -1.58
CA LEU A 172 -14.31 -16.83 -1.04
C LEU A 172 -13.34 -17.84 -1.66
N VAL A 173 -12.26 -17.37 -2.29
CA VAL A 173 -11.26 -18.23 -2.93
C VAL A 173 -9.88 -17.93 -2.36
N ALA A 174 -9.32 -18.85 -1.59
CA ALA A 174 -7.94 -18.79 -1.10
C ALA A 174 -6.98 -19.52 -2.05
N ASN A 175 -5.71 -19.11 -2.07
CA ASN A 175 -4.69 -19.68 -2.94
C ASN A 175 -5.10 -19.70 -4.42
N GLU A 176 -5.75 -18.62 -4.90
CA GLU A 176 -6.08 -18.49 -6.32
C GLU A 176 -4.80 -18.44 -7.17
N ALA A 177 -4.85 -19.04 -8.36
CA ALA A 177 -3.71 -19.07 -9.26
C ALA A 177 -3.35 -17.65 -9.70
N LEU A 178 -2.08 -17.27 -9.51
CA LEU A 178 -1.55 -16.01 -9.99
C LEU A 178 -0.94 -16.20 -11.40
N PRO A 179 -1.00 -15.18 -12.27
CA PRO A 179 -0.29 -15.19 -13.55
C PRO A 179 1.19 -15.46 -13.35
N ASP A 180 1.80 -16.22 -14.26
CA ASP A 180 3.24 -16.43 -14.27
C ASP A 180 3.94 -15.09 -14.55
N VAL A 181 4.65 -14.59 -13.53
CA VAL A 181 5.36 -13.31 -13.57
C VAL A 181 6.68 -13.40 -14.35
N GLY A 182 6.98 -14.59 -14.90
CA GLY A 182 8.21 -14.84 -15.64
C GLY A 182 9.45 -14.71 -14.77
N ASN A 183 10.59 -14.50 -15.42
CA ASN A 183 11.90 -14.49 -14.76
C ASN A 183 12.29 -13.11 -14.18
N ASP A 184 11.33 -12.32 -13.69
CA ASP A 184 11.63 -11.04 -13.05
C ASP A 184 12.22 -11.27 -11.64
N PRO A 185 13.53 -11.05 -11.42
CA PRO A 185 14.16 -11.31 -10.12
C PRO A 185 13.66 -10.37 -9.01
N ARG A 186 12.86 -9.34 -9.35
CA ARG A 186 12.28 -8.38 -8.41
C ARG A 186 10.96 -8.84 -7.82
N VAL A 187 10.27 -9.77 -8.48
CA VAL A 187 9.04 -10.35 -7.94
C VAL A 187 9.46 -11.57 -7.13
N GLY A 188 9.24 -11.55 -5.83
CA GLY A 188 9.60 -12.67 -4.98
C GLY A 188 8.96 -13.97 -5.50
N THR A 189 9.76 -15.04 -5.62
CA THR A 189 9.28 -16.41 -5.86
C THR A 189 8.48 -16.85 -4.64
N THR A 190 7.21 -16.46 -4.58
CA THR A 190 6.30 -16.85 -3.51
C THR A 190 5.78 -18.25 -3.84
N SER A 191 5.63 -19.09 -2.82
CA SER A 191 4.97 -20.39 -2.93
C SER A 191 3.65 -20.24 -3.70
N LEU A 192 3.34 -21.20 -4.59
CA LEU A 192 2.10 -21.21 -5.38
C LEU A 192 0.83 -21.21 -4.50
N ALA A 193 0.95 -21.61 -3.23
CA ALA A 193 -0.14 -21.63 -2.25
C ALA A 193 0.40 -21.26 -0.85
N PRO A 194 0.53 -19.96 -0.52
CA PRO A 194 1.14 -19.52 0.73
C PRO A 194 0.22 -19.68 1.97
N LEU A 195 -1.05 -20.03 1.79
CA LEU A 195 -2.03 -20.12 2.88
C LEU A 195 -2.38 -21.57 3.24
N GLU A 196 -2.09 -21.97 4.48
CA GLU A 196 -2.48 -23.25 5.06
C GLU A 196 -3.79 -23.12 5.84
N SER A 197 -4.78 -23.95 5.49
CA SER A 197 -6.12 -23.90 6.09
C SER A 197 -6.10 -24.33 7.55
N GLU A 198 -6.75 -23.55 8.42
CA GLU A 198 -7.01 -23.91 9.82
C GLU A 198 -8.50 -24.20 10.08
N GLU A 199 -9.39 -23.50 9.38
CA GLU A 199 -10.84 -23.64 9.53
C GLU A 199 -11.56 -23.20 8.26
N HIS A 200 -12.62 -23.91 7.91
CA HIS A 200 -13.56 -23.50 6.90
C HIS A 200 -14.96 -23.88 7.38
N GLU A 201 -15.91 -22.97 7.24
CA GLU A 201 -17.30 -23.25 7.59
C GLU A 201 -18.27 -22.54 6.64
N VAL A 202 -19.46 -23.11 6.56
CA VAL A 202 -20.66 -22.41 6.09
C VAL A 202 -21.77 -22.54 7.12
N GLN A 203 -22.46 -21.45 7.38
CA GLN A 203 -23.66 -21.43 8.21
C GLN A 203 -24.72 -20.56 7.54
N ASN A 204 -25.81 -21.16 7.07
CA ASN A 204 -26.81 -20.51 6.21
C ASN A 204 -26.16 -19.92 4.95
N LEU A 205 -26.22 -18.59 4.75
CA LEU A 205 -25.59 -17.89 3.63
C LEU A 205 -24.23 -17.26 4.01
N ARG A 206 -23.70 -17.60 5.18
CA ARG A 206 -22.40 -17.15 5.65
C ARG A 206 -21.34 -18.18 5.33
N GLY A 207 -20.21 -17.73 4.79
CA GLY A 207 -19.01 -18.55 4.60
C GLY A 207 -17.82 -17.93 5.32
N LEU A 208 -16.94 -18.76 5.88
CA LEU A 208 -15.71 -18.34 6.55
C LEU A 208 -14.56 -19.25 6.12
N LEU A 209 -13.41 -18.64 5.87
CA LEU A 209 -12.14 -19.33 5.72
C LEU A 209 -11.11 -18.69 6.66
N ILE A 210 -10.40 -19.49 7.45
CA ILE A 210 -9.25 -19.09 8.25
C ILE A 210 -8.02 -19.88 7.80
N HIS A 211 -6.95 -19.15 7.51
CA HIS A 211 -5.67 -19.70 7.10
C HIS A 211 -4.54 -19.07 7.92
N HIS A 212 -3.35 -19.64 7.78
CA HIS A 212 -2.12 -19.00 8.20
C HIS A 212 -1.03 -19.14 7.14
N THR A 213 -0.04 -18.27 7.19
CA THR A 213 1.16 -18.33 6.35
C THR A 213 2.13 -19.41 6.84
N GLN A 214 2.94 -19.95 5.93
CA GLN A 214 3.85 -21.06 6.20
C GLN A 214 5.04 -20.64 7.07
N ALA A 215 5.71 -19.55 6.71
CA ALA A 215 6.95 -19.13 7.37
C ALA A 215 6.72 -18.00 8.39
N SER A 216 5.95 -16.96 8.04
CA SER A 216 5.66 -15.84 8.95
C SER A 216 4.62 -16.19 10.04
N ARG A 217 3.90 -17.31 9.89
CA ARG A 217 2.87 -17.81 10.83
C ARG A 217 1.78 -16.80 11.20
N LEU A 218 1.53 -15.83 10.32
CA LEU A 218 0.45 -14.86 10.44
C LEU A 218 -0.87 -15.53 10.10
N ARG A 219 -1.88 -15.32 10.96
CA ARG A 219 -3.22 -15.86 10.74
C ARG A 219 -4.11 -14.83 10.06
N ILE A 220 -4.86 -15.26 9.06
CA ILE A 220 -5.83 -14.49 8.29
C ILE A 220 -7.19 -15.17 8.39
N GLY A 221 -8.25 -14.39 8.50
CA GLY A 221 -9.60 -14.85 8.22
C GLY A 221 -10.32 -13.95 7.22
N ALA A 222 -11.11 -14.58 6.37
CA ALA A 222 -12.01 -13.94 5.43
C ALA A 222 -13.39 -14.56 5.60
N ALA A 223 -14.40 -13.71 5.74
CA ALA A 223 -15.79 -14.13 5.89
C ALA A 223 -16.69 -13.38 4.92
N MET A 224 -17.78 -14.01 4.51
CA MET A 224 -18.84 -13.37 3.74
C MET A 224 -20.22 -13.71 4.30
N ASP A 225 -21.17 -12.78 4.19
CA ASP A 225 -22.60 -13.01 4.44
C ASP A 225 -23.42 -12.23 3.39
N HIS A 226 -24.70 -12.57 3.23
CA HIS A 226 -25.52 -12.08 2.13
C HIS A 226 -26.89 -11.54 2.58
N LEU A 227 -27.36 -10.51 1.88
CA LEU A 227 -28.79 -10.17 1.77
C LEU A 227 -29.21 -10.37 0.31
N VAL A 228 -30.34 -11.02 0.10
CA VAL A 228 -30.77 -11.44 -1.24
C VAL A 228 -32.21 -11.01 -1.48
N GLU A 229 -32.44 -10.35 -2.60
CA GLU A 229 -33.75 -9.93 -3.09
C GLU A 229 -33.96 -10.55 -4.48
N GLY A 230 -35.04 -11.30 -4.65
CA GLY A 230 -35.36 -11.97 -5.92
C GLY A 230 -36.78 -12.54 -5.89
N PRO A 231 -37.25 -13.09 -7.02
CA PRO A 231 -38.59 -13.67 -7.09
C PRO A 231 -38.71 -14.94 -6.23
N GLU A 232 -39.95 -15.33 -5.95
CA GLU A 232 -40.26 -16.56 -5.22
C GLU A 232 -39.73 -17.81 -5.96
N GLY A 233 -39.41 -18.87 -5.21
CA GLY A 233 -38.94 -20.13 -5.78
C GLY A 233 -37.42 -20.21 -6.03
N MET A 234 -36.67 -19.18 -5.64
CA MET A 234 -35.20 -19.24 -5.61
C MET A 234 -34.70 -20.29 -4.62
N THR A 235 -33.72 -21.10 -5.04
CA THR A 235 -33.01 -22.05 -4.16
C THR A 235 -31.63 -21.51 -3.82
N MET A 236 -31.18 -21.80 -2.59
CA MET A 236 -29.88 -21.35 -2.09
C MET A 236 -29.15 -22.51 -1.45
N GLU A 237 -27.89 -22.70 -1.81
CA GLU A 237 -27.04 -23.76 -1.28
C GLU A 237 -25.68 -23.18 -0.91
N ALA A 238 -25.12 -23.65 0.20
CA ALA A 238 -23.80 -23.22 0.66
C ALA A 238 -22.90 -24.43 0.92
N GLU A 239 -21.64 -24.32 0.53
CA GLU A 239 -20.63 -25.35 0.71
C GLU A 239 -19.28 -24.72 1.07
N SER A 240 -18.44 -25.47 1.78
CA SER A 240 -17.04 -25.08 1.97
C SER A 240 -16.09 -26.26 1.84
N THR A 241 -14.88 -25.92 1.41
CA THR A 241 -13.68 -26.73 1.40
C THR A 241 -12.56 -25.87 2.00
N PRO A 242 -11.36 -26.42 2.26
CA PRO A 242 -10.25 -25.66 2.84
C PRO A 242 -9.88 -24.36 2.13
N ASN A 243 -10.10 -24.25 0.80
CA ASN A 243 -9.73 -23.06 0.03
C ASN A 243 -10.91 -22.35 -0.64
N ILE A 244 -12.13 -22.88 -0.52
CA ILE A 244 -13.30 -22.30 -1.17
C ILE A 244 -14.47 -22.34 -0.18
N ALA A 245 -15.11 -21.20 0.04
CA ALA A 245 -16.47 -21.15 0.57
C ALA A 245 -17.38 -20.56 -0.50
N ARG A 246 -18.49 -21.22 -0.81
CA ARG A 246 -19.40 -20.85 -1.90
C ARG A 246 -20.83 -20.79 -1.41
N VAL A 247 -21.56 -19.79 -1.87
CA VAL A 247 -23.03 -19.73 -1.78
C VAL A 247 -23.60 -19.58 -3.19
N SER A 248 -24.44 -20.54 -3.59
CA SER A 248 -25.06 -20.63 -4.90
C SER A 248 -26.53 -20.22 -4.81
N PHE A 249 -26.96 -19.32 -5.70
CA PHE A 249 -28.35 -18.88 -5.86
C PHE A 249 -28.84 -19.34 -7.22
N ASN A 250 -29.95 -20.07 -7.28
CA ASN A 250 -30.54 -20.55 -8.53
C ASN A 250 -31.99 -20.08 -8.61
N VAL A 251 -32.33 -19.39 -9.70
CA VAL A 251 -33.63 -18.75 -9.88
C VAL A 251 -33.98 -18.63 -11.35
N TRP A 252 -35.28 -18.67 -11.66
CA TRP A 252 -35.79 -18.27 -12.96
C TRP A 252 -36.18 -16.79 -12.92
N LEU A 253 -35.65 -16.00 -13.84
CA LEU A 253 -36.02 -14.59 -13.98
C LEU A 253 -36.76 -14.37 -15.30
N ARG A 254 -37.81 -13.56 -15.27
CA ARG A 254 -38.52 -13.05 -16.46
C ARG A 254 -38.08 -11.61 -16.75
N PRO A 255 -38.22 -11.12 -18.00
CA PRO A 255 -37.98 -9.70 -18.28
C PRO A 255 -38.80 -8.80 -17.36
N GLY A 256 -38.12 -7.83 -16.72
CA GLY A 256 -38.69 -6.95 -15.69
C GLY A 256 -38.51 -7.45 -14.25
N GLU A 257 -38.06 -8.69 -14.04
CA GLU A 257 -37.60 -9.19 -12.74
C GLU A 257 -36.08 -9.07 -12.61
N ARG A 258 -35.58 -9.07 -11.38
CA ARG A 258 -34.14 -9.03 -11.09
C ARG A 258 -33.79 -9.92 -9.89
N LEU A 259 -32.56 -10.41 -9.89
CA LEU A 259 -31.90 -10.95 -8.69
C LEU A 259 -30.88 -9.92 -8.22
N ARG A 260 -31.01 -9.48 -6.96
CA ARG A 260 -30.06 -8.59 -6.29
C ARG A 260 -29.43 -9.31 -5.10
N ILE A 261 -28.11 -9.37 -5.09
CA ILE A 261 -27.31 -9.94 -4.01
C ILE A 261 -26.45 -8.84 -3.42
N ILE A 262 -26.64 -8.54 -2.14
CA ILE A 262 -25.70 -7.76 -1.36
C ILE A 262 -24.76 -8.73 -0.66
N LYS A 263 -23.50 -8.75 -1.06
CA LYS A 263 -22.42 -9.51 -0.43
C LYS A 263 -21.67 -8.61 0.53
N PHE A 264 -21.66 -8.95 1.80
CA PHE A 264 -20.80 -8.35 2.82
C PHE A 264 -19.55 -9.19 2.95
N LEU A 265 -18.39 -8.54 3.07
CA LEU A 265 -17.09 -9.16 3.25
C LEU A 265 -16.46 -8.63 4.53
N ALA A 266 -15.92 -9.53 5.35
CA ALA A 266 -15.11 -9.17 6.49
C ALA A 266 -13.71 -9.79 6.38
N TYR A 267 -12.70 -8.99 6.69
CA TYR A 267 -11.30 -9.40 6.70
C TYR A 267 -10.62 -9.02 8.00
N GLY A 268 -9.69 -9.86 8.44
CA GLY A 268 -8.88 -9.59 9.62
C GLY A 268 -7.72 -10.55 9.73
N TRP A 269 -6.59 -10.07 10.23
CA TRP A 269 -5.41 -10.89 10.44
C TRP A 269 -4.74 -10.53 11.77
N SER A 270 -3.91 -11.45 12.28
CA SER A 270 -3.11 -11.22 13.48
C SER A 270 -1.89 -12.13 13.54
N SER A 271 -0.81 -11.62 14.12
CA SER A 271 0.36 -12.41 14.53
C SER A 271 0.21 -13.04 15.93
N GLN A 272 -0.81 -12.66 16.71
CA GLN A 272 -0.92 -13.03 18.13
C GLN A 272 -2.26 -13.66 18.50
N ARG A 273 -3.37 -13.25 17.85
CA ARG A 273 -4.71 -13.71 18.21
C ARG A 273 -4.92 -15.16 17.83
N SER A 274 -5.62 -15.90 18.69
CA SER A 274 -6.05 -17.27 18.42
C SER A 274 -7.00 -17.32 17.21
N ARG A 275 -7.14 -18.51 16.63
CA ARG A 275 -8.14 -18.82 15.60
C ARG A 275 -9.54 -18.34 16.01
N SER A 276 -10.00 -18.73 17.20
CA SER A 276 -11.32 -18.34 17.73
C SER A 276 -11.51 -16.83 17.84
N ALA A 277 -10.48 -16.09 18.26
CA ALA A 277 -10.57 -14.64 18.37
C ALA A 277 -10.68 -13.95 17.00
N ILE A 278 -10.01 -14.47 15.97
CA ILE A 278 -10.19 -13.98 14.59
C ILE A 278 -11.57 -14.34 14.07
N HIS A 279 -12.01 -15.58 14.26
CA HIS A 279 -13.36 -16.03 13.93
C HIS A 279 -14.41 -15.06 14.50
N ASP A 280 -14.43 -14.86 15.83
CA ASP A 280 -15.44 -14.05 16.51
C ASP A 280 -15.40 -12.58 16.08
N GLN A 281 -14.21 -12.04 15.82
CA GLN A 281 -14.05 -10.68 15.28
C GLN A 281 -14.75 -10.54 13.91
N LEU A 282 -14.57 -11.51 13.02
CA LEU A 282 -15.15 -11.48 11.68
C LEU A 282 -16.67 -11.63 11.73
N ILE A 283 -17.17 -12.56 12.54
CA ILE A 283 -18.61 -12.77 12.70
C ILE A 283 -19.27 -11.53 13.29
N ALA A 284 -18.66 -10.89 14.29
CA ALA A 284 -19.16 -9.64 14.87
C ALA A 284 -19.18 -8.50 13.84
N ALA A 285 -18.10 -8.35 13.04
CA ALA A 285 -18.02 -7.35 11.99
C ALA A 285 -19.10 -7.54 10.92
N LEU A 286 -19.30 -8.78 10.43
CA LEU A 286 -20.38 -9.09 9.47
C LEU A 286 -21.77 -8.84 10.06
N THR A 287 -21.99 -9.22 11.32
CA THR A 287 -23.27 -9.00 12.00
C THR A 287 -23.61 -7.52 12.06
N ALA A 288 -22.64 -6.67 12.41
CA ALA A 288 -22.82 -5.22 12.43
C ALA A 288 -23.10 -4.65 11.03
N ALA A 289 -22.30 -5.04 10.03
CA ALA A 289 -22.46 -4.59 8.64
C ALA A 289 -23.81 -5.01 8.05
N ARG A 290 -24.26 -6.25 8.31
CA ARG A 290 -25.54 -6.77 7.84
C ARG A 290 -26.73 -6.11 8.53
N SER A 291 -26.62 -5.83 9.84
CA SER A 291 -27.63 -5.07 10.59
C SER A 291 -27.80 -3.65 10.04
N MET A 292 -26.68 -3.01 9.67
CA MET A 292 -26.69 -1.70 9.02
C MET A 292 -27.24 -1.72 7.59
N GLY A 293 -26.99 -2.81 6.87
CA GLY A 293 -27.43 -3.01 5.50
C GLY A 293 -26.65 -2.18 4.47
N TRP A 294 -26.96 -2.41 3.19
CA TRP A 294 -26.30 -1.75 2.06
C TRP A 294 -26.43 -0.22 2.09
N GLU A 295 -27.65 0.27 2.29
CA GLU A 295 -27.93 1.72 2.28
C GLU A 295 -27.23 2.45 3.43
N GLY A 296 -27.10 1.81 4.59
CA GLY A 296 -26.35 2.36 5.72
C GLY A 296 -24.86 2.44 5.43
N LEU A 297 -24.25 1.39 4.89
CA LEU A 297 -22.84 1.39 4.48
C LEU A 297 -22.55 2.45 3.41
N LEU A 298 -23.40 2.57 2.39
CA LEU A 298 -23.22 3.55 1.33
C LEU A 298 -23.35 4.99 1.84
N ARG A 299 -24.30 5.23 2.76
CA ARG A 299 -24.45 6.54 3.40
C ARG A 299 -23.21 6.90 4.23
N GLU A 300 -22.74 6.01 5.10
CA GLU A 300 -21.52 6.24 5.89
C GLU A 300 -20.29 6.52 5.03
N GLN A 301 -20.15 5.77 3.93
CA GLN A 301 -19.07 5.99 2.95
C GLN A 301 -19.16 7.39 2.32
N ARG A 302 -20.34 7.77 1.83
CA ARG A 302 -20.57 9.09 1.20
C ARG A 302 -20.35 10.23 2.18
N ASP A 303 -20.88 10.13 3.39
CA ASP A 303 -20.72 11.15 4.43
C ASP A 303 -19.24 11.36 4.75
N PHE A 304 -18.49 10.25 4.88
CA PHE A 304 -17.04 10.31 5.09
C PHE A 304 -16.30 10.99 3.94
N VAL A 305 -16.58 10.59 2.70
CA VAL A 305 -15.89 11.11 1.51
C VAL A 305 -16.25 12.58 1.24
N GLN A 306 -17.51 12.98 1.46
CA GLN A 306 -17.91 14.39 1.38
C GLN A 306 -17.19 15.24 2.43
N MET A 307 -17.09 14.76 3.67
CA MET A 307 -16.31 15.42 4.71
C MET A 307 -14.84 15.53 4.28
N PHE A 308 -14.25 14.47 3.74
CA PHE A 308 -12.89 14.49 3.22
C PHE A 308 -12.70 15.58 2.17
N TRP A 309 -13.54 15.64 1.12
CA TRP A 309 -13.42 16.63 0.06
C TRP A 309 -13.66 18.06 0.53
N LYS A 310 -14.52 18.25 1.54
CA LYS A 310 -14.74 19.57 2.14
C LYS A 310 -13.49 20.14 2.81
N HIS A 311 -12.65 19.29 3.41
CA HIS A 311 -11.46 19.73 4.15
C HIS A 311 -10.18 19.68 3.32
N ALA A 312 -10.09 18.73 2.38
CA ALA A 312 -8.87 18.45 1.64
C ALA A 312 -8.99 18.71 0.14
N GLY A 313 -10.17 19.03 -0.39
CA GLY A 313 -10.38 19.19 -1.83
C GLY A 313 -9.57 20.35 -2.41
N ILE A 314 -8.88 20.07 -3.52
CA ILE A 314 -8.19 21.08 -4.32
C ILE A 314 -9.03 21.35 -5.57
N GLU A 315 -9.36 22.62 -5.79
CA GLU A 315 -10.09 23.07 -6.99
C GLU A 315 -9.13 23.71 -7.99
N MET A 316 -9.20 23.25 -9.24
CA MET A 316 -8.41 23.75 -10.36
C MET A 316 -9.37 24.40 -11.36
N GLU A 317 -9.18 25.68 -11.64
CA GLU A 317 -9.95 26.40 -12.65
C GLU A 317 -9.33 26.21 -14.04
N GLY A 318 -10.17 25.96 -15.05
CA GLY A 318 -9.76 25.97 -16.46
C GLY A 318 -9.16 24.68 -17.02
N ASP A 319 -8.93 23.65 -16.20
CA ASP A 319 -8.38 22.35 -16.65
C ASP A 319 -9.07 21.17 -15.95
N ALA A 320 -10.01 20.54 -16.66
CA ALA A 320 -10.78 19.40 -16.16
C ALA A 320 -9.95 18.12 -16.05
N GLU A 321 -8.94 17.94 -16.91
CA GLU A 321 -8.05 16.77 -16.89
C GLU A 321 -7.14 16.85 -15.66
N LEU A 322 -6.56 18.03 -15.41
CA LEU A 322 -5.76 18.27 -14.21
C LEU A 322 -6.60 18.16 -12.94
N GLN A 323 -7.83 18.67 -12.94
CA GLN A 323 -8.76 18.53 -11.81
C GLN A 323 -9.06 17.06 -11.49
N GLN A 324 -9.29 16.24 -12.51
CA GLN A 324 -9.49 14.79 -12.39
C GLN A 324 -8.23 14.11 -11.83
N ALA A 325 -7.05 14.44 -12.37
CA ALA A 325 -5.78 13.86 -11.95
C ALA A 325 -5.43 14.16 -10.48
N VAL A 326 -5.63 15.40 -10.03
CA VAL A 326 -5.38 15.80 -8.64
C VAL A 326 -6.34 15.07 -7.68
N ARG A 327 -7.64 15.04 -7.99
CA ARG A 327 -8.62 14.30 -7.17
C ARG A 327 -8.34 12.80 -7.15
N PHE A 328 -7.93 12.22 -8.27
CA PHE A 328 -7.51 10.82 -8.32
C PHE A 328 -6.32 10.55 -7.39
N ALA A 329 -5.29 11.41 -7.42
CA ALA A 329 -4.12 11.29 -6.54
C ALA A 329 -4.51 11.43 -5.05
N GLN A 330 -5.33 12.42 -4.71
CA GLN A 330 -5.81 12.64 -3.34
C GLN A 330 -6.65 11.46 -2.83
N PHE A 331 -7.53 10.92 -3.68
CA PHE A 331 -8.35 9.77 -3.34
C PHE A 331 -7.48 8.53 -3.07
N HIS A 332 -6.51 8.22 -3.93
CA HIS A 332 -5.62 7.07 -3.71
C HIS A 332 -4.69 7.25 -2.51
N ALA A 333 -4.22 8.47 -2.23
CA ALA A 333 -3.47 8.77 -1.01
C ALA A 333 -4.31 8.46 0.24
N LEU A 334 -5.57 8.94 0.28
CA LEU A 334 -6.52 8.60 1.34
C LEU A 334 -6.72 7.09 1.47
N GLN A 335 -6.97 6.40 0.35
CA GLN A 335 -7.19 4.95 0.31
C GLN A 335 -6.00 4.17 0.88
N ALA A 336 -4.77 4.65 0.68
CA ALA A 336 -3.58 3.95 1.14
C ALA A 336 -3.39 3.98 2.67
N CYS A 337 -3.93 4.99 3.36
CA CYS A 337 -3.56 5.26 4.76
C CYS A 337 -4.72 5.38 5.75
N ARG A 338 -5.97 5.56 5.31
CA ARG A 338 -7.10 5.95 6.18
C ARG A 338 -7.30 5.05 7.40
N ARG A 339 -7.17 3.73 7.24
CA ARG A 339 -7.26 2.69 8.27
C ARG A 339 -5.92 1.97 8.46
N GLY A 340 -4.82 2.71 8.30
CA GLY A 340 -3.49 2.23 8.64
C GLY A 340 -3.42 1.80 10.11
N GLU A 341 -3.82 2.68 11.04
CA GLU A 341 -3.90 2.40 12.49
C GLU A 341 -2.60 1.75 13.01
N GLN A 342 -1.53 2.56 13.08
CA GLN A 342 -0.16 2.14 13.42
C GLN A 342 0.40 1.04 12.50
N ARG A 343 0.15 1.15 11.20
CA ARG A 343 0.73 0.30 10.17
C ARG A 343 1.47 1.13 9.14
N PRO A 344 2.43 0.51 8.43
CA PRO A 344 3.13 1.17 7.35
C PRO A 344 2.20 1.56 6.19
N ILE A 345 2.65 2.50 5.36
CA ILE A 345 2.02 2.87 4.09
C ILE A 345 2.86 2.27 2.96
N PRO A 346 2.42 1.19 2.30
CA PRO A 346 3.19 0.55 1.23
C PRO A 346 3.42 1.48 0.03
N ALA A 347 4.55 1.34 -0.66
CA ALA A 347 4.91 2.19 -1.81
C ALA A 347 3.92 2.12 -2.99
N LYS A 348 3.11 1.06 -3.08
CA LYS A 348 2.02 0.90 -4.07
C LYS A 348 0.63 0.87 -3.40
N GLY A 349 0.52 1.36 -2.17
CA GLY A 349 -0.66 1.14 -1.34
C GLY A 349 -1.04 -0.35 -1.29
N LEU A 350 -2.33 -0.65 -1.32
CA LEU A 350 -2.83 -2.02 -1.43
C LEU A 350 -3.45 -2.28 -2.81
N THR A 351 -2.84 -1.74 -3.88
CA THR A 351 -3.36 -1.86 -5.25
C THR A 351 -2.63 -2.92 -6.08
N GLY A 352 -1.62 -3.59 -5.54
CA GLY A 352 -0.85 -4.63 -6.24
C GLY A 352 0.40 -5.05 -5.47
N PRO A 353 1.13 -6.07 -5.95
CA PRO A 353 2.29 -6.64 -5.26
C PRO A 353 3.60 -5.89 -5.55
N GLY A 354 3.55 -4.75 -6.25
CA GLY A 354 4.76 -4.01 -6.60
C GLY A 354 5.56 -3.59 -5.36
N TYR A 355 6.89 -3.72 -5.44
CA TYR A 355 7.80 -3.57 -4.30
C TYR A 355 7.49 -4.51 -3.12
N ASP A 356 6.88 -5.67 -3.37
CA ASP A 356 6.55 -6.67 -2.35
C ASP A 356 5.67 -6.13 -1.20
N GLY A 357 4.97 -5.00 -1.40
CA GLY A 357 4.20 -4.31 -0.35
C GLY A 357 5.06 -3.62 0.71
N HIS A 358 6.33 -3.39 0.43
CA HIS A 358 7.26 -2.73 1.35
C HIS A 358 6.98 -1.23 1.47
N THR A 359 7.39 -0.72 2.63
CA THR A 359 7.44 0.70 2.95
C THR A 359 8.87 1.17 2.98
N PHE A 360 9.05 2.38 2.46
CA PHE A 360 10.32 3.04 2.19
C PHE A 360 10.28 4.46 2.79
N TRP A 361 11.37 5.20 2.61
CA TRP A 361 11.44 6.64 2.87
C TRP A 361 10.40 7.47 2.07
N ASP A 362 9.82 6.90 1.00
CA ASP A 362 8.69 7.45 0.25
C ASP A 362 7.56 7.95 1.18
N THR A 363 7.28 7.19 2.24
CA THR A 363 6.26 7.54 3.22
C THR A 363 6.59 8.86 3.89
N GLU A 364 7.76 8.96 4.52
CA GLU A 364 8.13 10.12 5.32
C GLU A 364 8.35 11.41 4.51
N ILE A 365 8.87 11.31 3.28
CA ILE A 365 9.21 12.48 2.46
C ILE A 365 8.08 12.91 1.51
N PHE A 366 7.31 11.99 0.96
CA PHE A 366 6.30 12.33 -0.06
C PHE A 366 4.87 12.23 0.45
N VAL A 367 4.57 11.24 1.29
CA VAL A 367 3.20 10.98 1.76
C VAL A 367 2.88 11.76 3.04
N LEU A 368 3.74 11.67 4.06
CA LEU A 368 3.49 12.26 5.37
C LEU A 368 3.39 13.78 5.36
N PRO A 369 4.11 14.55 4.51
CA PRO A 369 3.90 16.00 4.47
C PRO A 369 2.49 16.37 4.00
N VAL A 370 1.97 15.65 2.99
CA VAL A 370 0.58 15.83 2.52
C VAL A 370 -0.40 15.40 3.61
N LEU A 371 -0.19 14.25 4.24
CA LEU A 371 -1.07 13.78 5.31
C LEU A 371 -1.00 14.65 6.57
N THR A 372 0.13 15.26 6.89
CA THR A 372 0.25 16.17 8.04
C THR A 372 -0.67 17.37 7.88
N LEU A 373 -0.73 17.92 6.66
CA LEU A 373 -1.57 19.08 6.35
C LEU A 373 -3.05 18.74 6.22
N LEU A 374 -3.38 17.54 5.72
CA LEU A 374 -4.77 17.16 5.41
C LEU A 374 -5.41 16.26 6.50
N PHE A 375 -4.63 15.36 7.11
CA PHE A 375 -5.06 14.32 8.06
C PHE A 375 -3.99 14.09 9.15
N PRO A 376 -3.69 15.07 10.01
CA PRO A 376 -2.58 14.98 10.96
C PRO A 376 -2.63 13.72 11.82
N HIS A 377 -3.82 13.28 12.26
CA HIS A 377 -3.96 12.03 13.01
C HIS A 377 -3.44 10.79 12.25
N VAL A 378 -3.59 10.72 10.92
CA VAL A 378 -3.08 9.60 10.13
C VAL A 378 -1.56 9.66 10.00
N ALA A 379 -0.99 10.86 9.87
CA ALA A 379 0.46 11.05 9.86
C ALA A 379 1.08 10.63 11.21
N ALA A 380 0.46 11.02 12.32
CA ALA A 380 0.87 10.61 13.66
C ALA A 380 0.87 9.08 13.82
N GLU A 381 -0.15 8.38 13.32
CA GLU A 381 -0.24 6.94 13.38
C GLU A 381 0.86 6.23 12.57
N ALA A 382 1.22 6.76 11.39
CA ALA A 382 2.35 6.24 10.60
C ALA A 382 3.70 6.45 11.31
N LEU A 383 3.89 7.59 11.99
CA LEU A 383 5.08 7.83 12.81
C LEU A 383 5.09 6.97 14.09
N ARG A 384 3.93 6.70 14.70
CA ARG A 384 3.79 5.74 15.80
C ARG A 384 4.16 4.32 15.37
N TRP A 385 3.89 3.94 14.12
CA TRP A 385 4.39 2.68 13.57
C TRP A 385 5.93 2.67 13.51
N ARG A 386 6.58 3.73 13.01
CA ARG A 386 8.06 3.84 13.05
C ARG A 386 8.58 3.71 14.48
N HIS A 387 7.95 4.38 15.44
CA HIS A 387 8.31 4.25 16.86
C HIS A 387 8.11 2.83 17.40
N SER A 388 7.03 2.14 17.02
CA SER A 388 6.80 0.74 17.43
C SER A 388 7.87 -0.23 16.91
N THR A 389 8.54 0.10 15.80
CA THR A 389 9.62 -0.71 15.20
C THR A 389 11.03 -0.26 15.63
N LEU A 390 11.11 0.74 16.51
CA LEU A 390 12.38 1.28 17.00
C LEU A 390 13.29 0.24 17.68
N PRO A 391 12.78 -0.75 18.46
CA PRO A 391 13.64 -1.82 18.97
C PRO A 391 14.37 -2.59 17.87
N LEU A 392 13.68 -2.91 16.77
CA LEU A 392 14.28 -3.61 15.62
C LEU A 392 15.32 -2.73 14.90
N ALA A 393 15.06 -1.41 14.83
CA ALA A 393 16.01 -0.46 14.26
C ALA A 393 17.27 -0.28 15.14
N ARG A 394 17.14 -0.38 16.47
CA ARG A 394 18.29 -0.39 17.40
C ARG A 394 19.13 -1.65 17.24
N ASP A 395 18.49 -2.81 17.14
CA ASP A 395 19.17 -4.09 16.87
C ASP A 395 19.91 -4.03 15.52
N ARG A 396 19.30 -3.40 14.51
CA ARG A 396 19.94 -3.16 13.21
C ARG A 396 21.16 -2.26 13.30
N ALA A 397 21.09 -1.16 14.07
CA ALA A 397 22.24 -0.30 14.29
C ALA A 397 23.39 -1.06 14.97
N LEU A 398 23.08 -1.83 16.02
CA LEU A 398 24.05 -2.67 16.72
C LEU A 398 24.71 -3.70 15.79
N GLN A 399 23.91 -4.36 14.94
CA GLN A 399 24.41 -5.30 13.93
C GLN A 399 25.39 -4.63 12.95
N LEU A 400 25.19 -3.35 12.64
CA LEU A 400 26.09 -2.57 11.78
C LEU A 400 27.27 -1.95 12.55
N GLY A 401 27.42 -2.22 13.85
CA GLY A 401 28.45 -1.64 14.70
C GLY A 401 28.24 -0.15 15.00
N LEU A 402 27.00 0.34 14.87
CA LEU A 402 26.60 1.73 15.08
C LEU A 402 25.80 1.88 16.39
N ARG A 403 25.61 3.13 16.82
CA ARG A 403 24.72 3.47 17.95
C ARG A 403 23.39 4.01 17.42
N GLY A 404 22.41 4.15 18.31
CA GLY A 404 21.11 4.72 17.96
C GLY A 404 20.21 3.71 17.24
N ALA A 405 19.43 4.19 16.28
CA ALA A 405 18.54 3.37 15.47
C ALA A 405 18.84 3.51 13.97
N ALA A 406 18.99 2.39 13.28
CA ALA A 406 19.13 2.28 11.84
C ALA A 406 17.85 1.64 11.26
N PHE A 407 16.88 2.47 10.90
CA PHE A 407 15.66 2.02 10.24
C PHE A 407 15.96 1.39 8.87
N PRO A 408 15.22 0.33 8.50
CA PRO A 408 15.48 -0.40 7.26
C PRO A 408 15.10 0.42 6.03
N TRP A 409 15.87 0.27 4.94
CA TRP A 409 15.57 0.89 3.65
C TRP A 409 14.20 0.47 3.11
N ARG A 410 13.87 -0.82 3.25
CA ARG A 410 12.56 -1.36 2.91
C ARG A 410 12.12 -2.39 3.92
N THR A 411 10.85 -2.36 4.32
CA THR A 411 10.29 -3.31 5.29
C THR A 411 8.76 -3.37 5.24
N ILE A 412 8.18 -4.42 5.84
CA ILE A 412 6.77 -4.49 6.22
C ILE A 412 6.63 -4.48 7.74
N HIS A 413 7.41 -5.29 8.46
CA HIS A 413 7.30 -5.45 9.91
C HIS A 413 8.23 -4.54 10.71
N GLY A 414 9.43 -4.25 10.20
CA GLY A 414 10.44 -3.42 10.85
C GLY A 414 11.89 -3.87 10.61
N GLU A 415 12.13 -5.11 10.18
CA GLU A 415 13.45 -5.61 9.80
C GLU A 415 13.85 -5.22 8.37
N GLU A 416 15.14 -5.09 8.11
CA GLU A 416 15.67 -4.85 6.77
C GLU A 416 15.36 -6.02 5.84
N CYS A 417 14.84 -5.71 4.65
CA CYS A 417 14.41 -6.69 3.65
C CYS A 417 15.09 -6.51 2.27
N SER A 418 15.99 -5.53 2.13
CA SER A 418 16.69 -5.26 0.88
C SER A 418 17.85 -6.23 0.65
N SER A 419 17.74 -7.07 -0.39
CA SER A 419 18.89 -7.83 -0.91
C SER A 419 19.90 -6.97 -1.68
N TYR A 420 19.53 -5.74 -2.02
CA TYR A 420 20.43 -4.76 -2.64
C TYR A 420 21.18 -4.00 -1.54
N TRP A 421 22.37 -4.50 -1.21
CA TRP A 421 23.20 -3.96 -0.13
C TRP A 421 23.56 -2.47 -0.29
N PRO A 422 23.84 -1.90 -1.50
CA PRO A 422 24.19 -0.49 -1.61
C PRO A 422 23.06 0.45 -1.18
N ALA A 423 21.83 -0.06 -1.07
CA ALA A 423 20.75 0.65 -0.38
C ALA A 423 20.58 0.13 1.06
N GLY A 424 20.36 -1.17 1.27
CA GLY A 424 19.98 -1.75 2.57
C GLY A 424 21.01 -1.63 3.70
N THR A 425 22.26 -1.29 3.40
CA THR A 425 23.31 -1.06 4.41
C THR A 425 24.00 0.30 4.29
N ALA A 426 23.63 1.14 3.31
CA ALA A 426 24.32 2.40 3.05
C ALA A 426 23.38 3.60 2.76
N ALA A 427 22.11 3.38 2.44
CA ALA A 427 21.11 4.43 2.29
C ALA A 427 20.53 4.86 3.66
N PHE A 428 21.41 5.33 4.56
CA PHE A 428 21.02 5.74 5.91
C PHE A 428 20.09 6.94 5.95
N HIS A 429 19.92 7.67 4.84
CA HIS A 429 19.13 8.92 4.82
C HIS A 429 17.68 8.72 5.26
N ILE A 430 17.11 7.52 5.14
CA ILE A 430 15.78 7.19 5.69
C ILE A 430 15.63 7.57 7.17
N ASN A 431 16.69 7.49 7.96
CA ASN A 431 16.69 7.89 9.37
C ASN A 431 16.52 9.40 9.54
N ALA A 432 17.13 10.19 8.66
CA ALA A 432 16.93 11.63 8.64
C ALA A 432 15.59 12.02 8.02
N ASP A 433 15.08 11.22 7.08
CA ASP A 433 13.75 11.38 6.50
C ASP A 433 12.64 11.20 7.56
N ILE A 434 12.76 10.18 8.41
CA ILE A 434 11.89 9.96 9.58
C ILE A 434 11.98 11.14 10.55
N ALA A 435 13.19 11.58 10.89
CA ALA A 435 13.38 12.74 11.76
C ALA A 435 12.74 14.01 11.17
N TYR A 436 12.92 14.24 9.86
CA TYR A 436 12.30 15.36 9.15
C TYR A 436 10.77 15.28 9.25
N ALA A 437 10.16 14.13 8.97
CA ALA A 437 8.71 13.96 9.08
C ALA A 437 8.19 14.21 10.51
N VAL A 438 8.92 13.79 11.54
CA VAL A 438 8.60 14.11 12.94
C VAL A 438 8.63 15.62 13.18
N THR A 439 9.70 16.30 12.78
CA THR A 439 9.80 17.77 12.97
C THR A 439 8.74 18.53 12.20
N PHE A 440 8.43 18.11 10.96
CA PHE A 440 7.41 18.72 10.13
C PHE A 440 6.01 18.53 10.75
N TYR A 441 5.70 17.33 11.24
CA TYR A 441 4.46 17.04 11.94
C TYR A 441 4.28 17.94 13.17
N ILE A 442 5.29 18.00 14.04
CA ILE A 442 5.25 18.82 15.26
C ILE A 442 5.08 20.30 14.89
N ALA A 443 5.85 20.81 13.93
CA ALA A 443 5.77 22.21 13.50
C ALA A 443 4.41 22.60 12.89
N CYS A 444 3.69 21.65 12.28
CA CYS A 444 2.36 21.91 11.70
C CYS A 444 1.22 21.76 12.70
N THR A 445 1.41 21.00 13.79
CA THR A 445 0.31 20.57 14.67
C THR A 445 0.41 21.06 16.11
N ASP A 446 1.59 21.47 16.57
CA ASP A 446 1.90 21.76 17.98
C ASP A 446 1.50 20.59 18.93
N ASP A 447 1.54 19.35 18.44
CA ASP A 447 1.17 18.16 19.22
C ASP A 447 2.28 17.77 20.21
N HIS A 448 2.30 18.46 21.35
CA HIS A 448 3.27 18.24 22.42
C HIS A 448 3.18 16.86 23.07
N VAL A 449 2.01 16.19 23.01
CA VAL A 449 1.85 14.84 23.55
C VAL A 449 2.57 13.86 22.65
N PHE A 450 2.32 13.92 21.33
CA PHE A 450 3.06 13.12 20.35
C PHE A 450 4.57 13.38 20.45
N GLU A 451 4.98 14.63 20.56
CA GLU A 451 6.39 14.98 20.69
C GLU A 451 7.06 14.31 21.89
N GLN A 452 6.40 14.30 23.06
CA GLN A 452 6.94 13.68 24.27
C GLN A 452 6.93 12.16 24.23
N GLU A 453 5.86 11.56 23.72
CA GLU A 453 5.66 10.10 23.74
C GLU A 453 6.39 9.37 22.61
N VAL A 454 6.58 10.04 21.47
CA VAL A 454 6.99 9.41 20.20
C VAL A 454 8.12 10.19 19.55
N GLY A 455 7.91 11.49 19.32
CA GLY A 455 8.79 12.32 18.51
C GLY A 455 10.20 12.42 19.08
N LEU A 456 10.35 12.68 20.38
CA LEU A 456 11.64 12.85 21.02
C LEU A 456 12.52 11.60 20.92
N GLU A 457 11.95 10.41 21.17
CA GLU A 457 12.73 9.16 21.12
C GLU A 457 13.20 8.86 19.69
N LEU A 458 12.35 9.08 18.68
CA LEU A 458 12.74 8.95 17.27
C LEU A 458 13.88 9.91 16.90
N LEU A 459 13.79 11.19 17.31
CA LEU A 459 14.84 12.19 17.03
C LEU A 459 16.16 11.82 17.73
N VAL A 460 16.10 11.45 19.02
CA VAL A 460 17.29 11.08 19.80
C VAL A 460 18.00 9.86 19.20
N GLU A 461 17.27 8.79 18.90
CA GLU A 461 17.88 7.56 18.41
C GLU A 461 18.46 7.70 17.00
N THR A 462 17.82 8.49 16.14
CA THR A 462 18.36 8.78 14.81
C THR A 462 19.52 9.79 14.87
N ALA A 463 19.54 10.73 15.82
CA ALA A 463 20.70 11.60 16.07
C ALA A 463 21.92 10.80 16.58
N ARG A 464 21.71 9.82 17.46
CA ARG A 464 22.74 8.86 17.91
C ARG A 464 23.35 8.09 16.74
N LEU A 465 22.52 7.67 15.78
CA LEU A 465 22.99 7.04 14.54
C LEU A 465 23.94 7.98 13.79
N TRP A 466 23.49 9.19 13.46
CA TRP A 466 24.29 10.14 12.70
C TRP A 466 25.61 10.50 13.38
N HIS A 467 25.59 10.71 14.69
CA HIS A 467 26.80 10.98 15.46
C HIS A 467 27.75 9.77 15.51
N SER A 468 27.23 8.54 15.48
CA SER A 468 28.06 7.33 15.46
C SER A 468 28.62 6.98 14.08
N LEU A 469 27.89 7.31 13.02
CA LEU A 469 28.27 7.04 11.62
C LEU A 469 29.29 8.05 11.11
N GLY A 470 29.13 9.33 11.48
CA GLY A 470 30.05 10.39 11.07
C GLY A 470 31.26 10.53 11.99
N PHE A 471 32.25 11.29 11.52
CA PHE A 471 33.50 11.50 12.26
C PHE A 471 34.11 12.87 11.91
N LEU A 472 34.97 13.39 12.80
CA LEU A 472 35.73 14.61 12.54
C LEU A 472 37.00 14.29 11.74
N ASP A 473 37.24 15.07 10.69
CA ASP A 473 38.50 15.03 9.94
C ASP A 473 39.62 15.82 10.64
N THR A 474 40.82 15.82 10.04
CA THR A 474 41.98 16.56 10.54
C THR A 474 41.82 18.08 10.52
N HIS A 475 40.80 18.59 9.84
CA HIS A 475 40.46 20.02 9.75
C HIS A 475 39.27 20.39 10.66
N GLY A 476 38.80 19.45 11.49
CA GLY A 476 37.69 19.65 12.41
C GLY A 476 36.32 19.73 11.72
N LYS A 477 36.20 19.21 10.50
CA LYS A 477 34.91 19.07 9.78
C LYS A 477 34.31 17.70 10.05
N PHE A 478 33.01 17.67 10.28
CA PHE A 478 32.26 16.43 10.49
C PHE A 478 31.84 15.86 9.13
N LEU A 479 32.28 14.64 8.85
CA LEU A 479 32.09 13.95 7.57
C LEU A 479 31.12 12.78 7.74
N ILE A 480 30.36 12.48 6.69
CA ILE A 480 29.57 11.25 6.57
C ILE A 480 29.95 10.61 5.23
N ASN A 481 30.64 9.48 5.28
CA ASN A 481 31.26 8.84 4.12
C ASN A 481 30.64 7.46 3.84
N GLY A 482 30.81 6.98 2.60
CA GLY A 482 30.37 5.64 2.19
C GLY A 482 28.85 5.44 2.21
N VAL A 483 28.07 6.50 1.98
CA VAL A 483 26.60 6.46 2.01
C VAL A 483 26.02 6.51 0.61
N THR A 484 24.82 5.95 0.44
CA THR A 484 24.02 6.12 -0.77
C THR A 484 22.95 7.18 -0.48
N GLY A 485 22.85 8.21 -1.32
CA GLY A 485 21.79 9.20 -1.22
C GLY A 485 20.56 8.83 -2.06
N PRO A 486 19.59 9.74 -2.19
CA PRO A 486 18.40 9.53 -3.02
C PRO A 486 18.67 9.16 -4.49
N ASP A 487 19.78 9.63 -5.06
CA ASP A 487 20.24 9.20 -6.38
C ASP A 487 20.94 7.84 -6.26
N GLU A 488 20.15 6.76 -6.32
CA GLU A 488 20.65 5.38 -6.20
C GLU A 488 21.66 4.99 -7.30
N TYR A 489 21.78 5.76 -8.39
CA TYR A 489 22.81 5.55 -9.40
C TYR A 489 24.22 5.96 -8.93
N SER A 490 24.29 6.76 -7.88
CA SER A 490 25.53 7.22 -7.25
C SER A 490 25.62 6.64 -5.83
N ALA A 491 25.95 5.35 -5.73
CA ALA A 491 26.03 4.64 -4.46
C ALA A 491 27.40 4.77 -3.77
N LEU A 492 27.42 4.66 -2.44
CA LEU A 492 28.63 4.60 -1.61
C LEU A 492 29.55 5.82 -1.77
N VAL A 493 28.95 7.00 -1.77
CA VAL A 493 29.62 8.27 -2.00
C VAL A 493 29.96 8.95 -0.69
N ASN A 494 30.91 9.88 -0.74
CA ASN A 494 31.33 10.66 0.43
C ASN A 494 30.59 11.99 0.50
N ASN A 495 30.13 12.34 1.70
CA ASN A 495 29.42 13.58 2.03
C ASN A 495 28.31 13.89 1.02
N ASN A 496 27.40 12.94 0.84
CA ASN A 496 26.20 13.18 0.05
C ASN A 496 25.45 14.38 0.64
N VAL A 497 25.18 15.40 -0.18
CA VAL A 497 24.60 16.67 0.27
C VAL A 497 23.26 16.47 0.96
N TYR A 498 22.38 15.65 0.39
CA TYR A 498 21.05 15.39 0.93
C TYR A 498 21.17 14.76 2.32
N THR A 499 21.98 13.70 2.43
CA THR A 499 22.25 13.00 3.68
C THR A 499 22.82 13.95 4.73
N ASN A 500 23.85 14.74 4.39
CA ASN A 500 24.50 15.64 5.35
C ASN A 500 23.57 16.76 5.83
N LEU A 501 22.76 17.33 4.94
CA LEU A 501 21.80 18.38 5.31
C LEU A 501 20.72 17.85 6.25
N LEU A 502 20.09 16.70 5.95
CA LEU A 502 19.05 16.18 6.82
C LEU A 502 19.61 15.58 8.12
N ALA A 503 20.81 14.97 8.10
CA ALA A 503 21.50 14.55 9.32
C ALA A 503 21.81 15.75 10.22
N GLN A 504 22.29 16.86 9.64
CA GLN A 504 22.53 18.11 10.38
C GLN A 504 21.24 18.64 11.01
N GLN A 505 20.12 18.63 10.27
CA GLN A 505 18.82 19.05 10.80
C GLN A 505 18.36 18.16 11.95
N ASN A 506 18.48 16.84 11.82
CA ASN A 506 18.13 15.89 12.86
C ASN A 506 18.94 16.11 14.14
N LEU A 507 20.28 16.24 14.04
CA LEU A 507 21.15 16.49 15.18
C LEU A 507 20.72 17.76 15.97
N ARG A 508 20.37 18.84 15.25
CA ARG A 508 19.85 20.07 15.87
C ARG A 508 18.48 19.85 16.51
N ALA A 509 17.57 19.19 15.80
CA ALA A 509 16.21 18.94 16.26
C ALA A 509 16.19 18.08 17.53
N ALA A 510 17.01 17.02 17.58
CA ALA A 510 17.15 16.17 18.76
C ALA A 510 17.68 16.94 19.98
N ALA A 511 18.69 17.80 19.77
CA ALA A 511 19.23 18.66 20.82
C ALA A 511 18.19 19.66 21.35
N GLU A 512 17.43 20.30 20.46
CA GLU A 512 16.40 21.27 20.82
C GLU A 512 15.22 20.59 21.54
N ALA A 513 14.69 19.49 20.99
CA ALA A 513 13.61 18.73 21.61
C ALA A 513 14.01 18.19 23.00
N SER A 514 15.26 17.73 23.15
CA SER A 514 15.78 17.28 24.44
C SER A 514 15.84 18.41 25.49
N ARG A 515 16.18 19.63 25.08
CA ARG A 515 16.15 20.81 25.97
C ARG A 515 14.72 21.23 26.33
N ARG A 516 13.77 21.07 25.41
CA ARG A 516 12.34 21.32 25.68
C ARG A 516 11.72 20.27 26.61
N HIS A 517 12.20 19.02 26.56
CA HIS A 517 11.70 17.90 27.37
C HIS A 517 12.77 17.23 28.23
N PRO A 518 13.38 17.94 29.20
CA PRO A 518 14.57 17.46 29.93
C PRO A 518 14.29 16.26 30.85
N GLN A 519 13.05 16.01 31.26
CA GLN A 519 12.70 14.82 32.04
C GLN A 519 12.66 13.57 31.16
N VAL A 520 12.01 13.66 29.99
CA VAL A 520 11.92 12.56 29.03
C VAL A 520 13.30 12.26 28.44
N ALA A 521 14.06 13.28 28.05
CA ALA A 521 15.43 13.13 27.57
C ALA A 521 16.33 12.36 28.56
N ARG A 522 16.24 12.68 29.86
CA ARG A 522 16.97 11.95 30.91
C ARG A 522 16.52 10.49 31.04
N SER A 523 15.24 10.19 30.85
CA SER A 523 14.76 8.80 30.86
C SER A 523 15.29 7.99 29.66
N LEU A 524 15.61 8.66 28.55
CA LEU A 524 16.27 8.08 27.37
C LEU A 524 17.81 8.02 27.51
N GLY A 525 18.34 8.39 28.67
CA GLY A 525 19.79 8.42 28.95
C GLY A 525 20.53 9.58 28.29
N VAL A 526 19.83 10.61 27.82
CA VAL A 526 20.45 11.78 27.19
C VAL A 526 20.97 12.74 28.27
N ASP A 527 22.26 13.05 28.21
CA ASP A 527 22.91 14.04 29.07
C ASP A 527 23.29 15.33 28.32
N THR A 528 23.85 16.30 29.05
CA THR A 528 24.26 17.58 28.47
C THR A 528 25.42 17.47 27.49
N ASP A 529 26.29 16.48 27.66
CA ASP A 529 27.46 16.27 26.82
C ASP A 529 27.05 15.66 25.48
N GLU A 530 26.09 14.72 25.50
CA GLU A 530 25.46 14.16 24.31
C GLU A 530 24.75 15.26 23.49
N ILE A 531 23.95 16.12 24.14
CA ILE A 531 23.31 17.29 23.48
C ILE A 531 24.34 18.24 22.89
N THR A 532 25.46 18.48 23.58
CA THR A 532 26.51 19.37 23.10
C THR A 532 27.23 18.78 21.90
N SER A 533 27.56 17.48 21.94
CA SER A 533 28.24 16.79 20.84
C SER A 533 27.39 16.75 19.56
N TRP A 534 26.06 16.60 19.66
CA TRP A 534 25.17 16.72 18.51
C TRP A 534 25.20 18.11 17.86
N ASN A 535 25.17 19.19 18.67
CA ASN A 535 25.26 20.55 18.15
C ASN A 535 26.61 20.80 17.47
N GLU A 536 27.72 20.36 18.08
CA GLU A 536 29.05 20.49 17.48
C GLU A 536 29.18 19.74 16.16
N ALA A 537 28.69 18.50 16.09
CA ALA A 537 28.68 17.72 14.86
C ALA A 537 27.85 18.42 13.77
N ALA A 538 26.67 18.96 14.13
CA ALA A 538 25.83 19.71 13.21
C ALA A 538 26.51 21.00 12.70
N GLU A 539 27.17 21.77 13.58
CA GLU A 539 27.91 22.99 13.21
C GLU A 539 29.13 22.71 12.30
N LYS A 540 29.81 21.59 12.56
CA LYS A 540 31.03 21.20 11.84
C LYS A 540 30.74 20.38 10.57
N MET A 541 29.49 19.96 10.34
CA MET A 541 29.07 19.16 9.18
C MET A 541 29.53 19.79 7.87
N ILE A 542 30.25 19.02 7.05
CA ILE A 542 30.64 19.46 5.71
C ILE A 542 29.42 19.43 4.79
N ILE A 543 29.18 20.54 4.11
CA ILE A 543 28.24 20.62 2.98
C ILE A 543 29.08 21.02 1.77
N PRO A 544 29.32 20.12 0.79
CA PRO A 544 30.08 20.44 -0.40
C PRO A 544 29.51 21.67 -1.10
N TYR A 545 30.34 22.65 -1.47
CA TYR A 545 29.89 23.83 -2.21
C TYR A 545 30.98 24.28 -3.18
N ASP A 546 30.61 24.43 -4.44
CA ASP A 546 31.46 24.95 -5.50
C ASP A 546 31.27 26.47 -5.58
N GLN A 547 32.29 27.22 -5.18
CA GLN A 547 32.26 28.69 -5.16
C GLN A 547 32.29 29.30 -6.56
N GLU A 548 32.92 28.63 -7.54
CA GLU A 548 33.04 29.14 -8.90
C GLU A 548 31.72 28.97 -9.67
N LEU A 549 31.10 27.80 -9.53
CA LEU A 549 29.84 27.48 -10.18
C LEU A 549 28.61 27.93 -9.36
N GLN A 550 28.80 28.34 -8.10
CA GLN A 550 27.76 28.69 -7.14
C GLN A 550 26.70 27.58 -6.93
N VAL A 551 27.13 26.32 -7.00
CA VAL A 551 26.28 25.14 -6.83
C VAL A 551 26.81 24.21 -5.76
N THR A 552 25.90 23.45 -5.16
CA THR A 552 26.22 22.40 -4.21
C THR A 552 26.38 21.09 -5.00
N PRO A 553 27.60 20.57 -5.24
CA PRO A 553 27.77 19.29 -5.93
C PRO A 553 27.17 18.17 -5.10
N ARG A 554 26.52 17.17 -5.74
CA ARG A 554 25.73 16.13 -5.06
C ARG A 554 26.47 15.38 -3.94
N MET A 555 27.79 15.31 -4.02
CA MET A 555 28.70 14.63 -3.10
C MET A 555 30.08 15.31 -3.13
N THR A 556 30.97 15.01 -2.18
CA THR A 556 32.38 15.41 -2.32
C THR A 556 32.95 14.78 -3.58
N PRO A 557 33.57 15.56 -4.48
CA PRO A 557 34.22 15.01 -5.67
C PRO A 557 35.28 13.98 -5.26
N LEU A 558 35.30 12.83 -5.93
CA LEU A 558 36.45 11.94 -5.84
C LEU A 558 37.69 12.70 -6.34
N PRO A 559 38.87 12.51 -5.71
CA PRO A 559 40.09 13.10 -6.24
C PRO A 559 40.24 12.72 -7.72
N PRO A 560 40.77 13.62 -8.57
CA PRO A 560 40.94 13.32 -9.98
C PRO A 560 41.76 12.04 -10.13
N MET A 561 41.15 11.01 -10.72
CA MET A 561 41.91 9.86 -11.18
C MET A 561 42.89 10.37 -12.24
N ASN A 562 44.19 10.33 -11.96
CA ASN A 562 45.22 10.64 -12.93
C ASN A 562 45.22 9.57 -14.05
N ASP A 563 44.40 9.75 -15.08
CA ASP A 563 44.81 9.59 -16.49
C ASP A 563 43.72 10.10 -17.43
N GLY A 564 44.14 10.52 -18.62
CA GLY A 564 43.29 11.04 -19.69
C GLY A 564 42.46 9.98 -20.42
N THR A 565 42.00 8.93 -19.75
CA THR A 565 41.32 7.78 -20.39
C THR A 565 39.99 7.41 -19.73
N LEU A 566 39.29 8.37 -19.13
CA LEU A 566 37.97 8.14 -18.51
C LEU A 566 36.89 9.15 -18.91
N ARG A 567 36.92 9.68 -20.14
CA ARG A 567 35.73 10.35 -20.72
C ARG A 567 34.61 9.37 -21.13
N THR A 568 34.80 8.06 -20.94
CA THR A 568 33.87 7.02 -21.41
C THR A 568 33.39 6.04 -20.33
N LEU A 569 33.77 6.21 -19.07
CA LEU A 569 33.40 5.28 -17.98
C LEU A 569 32.35 5.81 -17.00
N HIS A 570 31.94 7.08 -17.11
CA HIS A 570 30.67 7.58 -16.55
C HIS A 570 29.41 7.04 -17.27
N GLN A 571 29.60 6.12 -18.23
CA GLN A 571 28.53 5.41 -18.95
C GLN A 571 28.57 3.88 -18.73
N ILE A 572 29.21 3.38 -17.67
CA ILE A 572 28.73 2.11 -17.11
C ILE A 572 27.56 2.44 -16.20
N SER A 573 26.45 2.80 -16.83
CA SER A 573 25.17 2.31 -16.35
C SER A 573 25.32 0.80 -16.28
N ILE A 574 25.51 0.25 -15.07
CA ILE A 574 24.98 -1.07 -14.78
C ILE A 574 23.53 -0.96 -15.27
N PRO A 575 23.08 -1.79 -16.24
CA PRO A 575 21.70 -1.74 -16.65
C PRO A 575 20.87 -2.22 -15.47
N CYS A 576 20.54 -1.30 -14.58
CA CYS A 576 19.38 -1.41 -13.75
C CYS A 576 18.24 -1.27 -14.75
N SER A 577 17.70 -2.40 -15.20
CA SER A 577 16.46 -2.49 -15.98
C SER A 577 15.27 -2.09 -15.07
N CYS A 578 15.33 -0.88 -14.50
CA CYS A 578 14.36 -0.36 -13.56
C CYS A 578 13.99 1.07 -14.00
N THR A 579 12.93 1.13 -14.79
CA THR A 579 12.36 2.32 -15.40
C THR A 579 11.76 3.26 -14.34
N PHE A 580 12.56 4.10 -13.69
CA PHE A 580 12.07 5.37 -13.12
C PHE A 580 11.99 6.39 -14.27
N ARG A 581 10.95 6.29 -15.09
CA ARG A 581 10.70 7.22 -16.20
C ARG A 581 9.27 7.71 -16.19
N ILE A 582 8.78 8.16 -15.03
CA ILE A 582 7.53 8.92 -14.90
C ILE A 582 7.70 9.88 -13.71
N LEU A 583 8.41 11.00 -13.89
CA LEU A 583 8.24 12.24 -13.09
C LEU A 583 9.17 13.40 -13.50
N ILE A 584 9.59 13.53 -14.76
CA ILE A 584 10.18 14.79 -15.27
C ILE A 584 9.76 14.98 -16.73
N SER A 585 8.59 15.58 -16.95
CA SER A 585 8.22 16.13 -18.27
C SER A 585 7.17 17.25 -18.22
N ILE A 586 6.88 17.85 -17.04
CA ILE A 586 5.85 18.90 -16.93
C ILE A 586 6.44 20.32 -16.78
N VAL A 587 7.77 20.48 -16.67
CA VAL A 587 8.38 21.83 -16.63
C VAL A 587 9.53 21.93 -17.63
N SER A 588 9.21 21.84 -18.91
CA SER A 588 10.00 22.45 -19.99
C SER A 588 9.35 22.16 -21.36
N ARG A 589 8.27 22.87 -21.67
CA ARG A 589 8.02 23.56 -22.96
C ARG A 589 6.69 24.26 -22.95
#